data_AF-A0AAW4BHI1-F1
#
_entry.id   AF-A0AAW4BHI1-F1
#
_cell.length_a   1.000
_cell.length_b   1.000
_cell.length_c   1.000
_cell.angle_alpha   90.00
_cell.angle_beta   90.00
_cell.angle_gamma   90.00
#
_symmetry.space_group_name_H-M   'P 1'
#
loop_
_entity.id
_entity.type
_entity.pdbx_description
1 polymer ?
#
loop_
_entity_poly.entity_id
_entity_poly.type
_entity_poly.pdbx_seq_one_letter_code
_entity_poly.pdbx_strand_id
1 'polypeptide(L)'
;MKSIFEQAANWQQPTVKEVETIMIKAANNLGSEVKNLYSYFDGDARTFRRWKENADKNPDQASSIKYSPFALLVAIASCDVAIEKGQRKAKGGEIIFTENKKPLEPVNKELWQLIQDNYVFTADNFERPSEKIVKFFYGKDSVTGMFRQDLAAMLGYDKNHFGRLIVRMNFGTWASLMLCMGVPVSRLFDFNKTS
;
A
#
# COMPACT_ATOMS: atom_id res chain seq x y z
N MET A 1 17.05 2.70 -13.75
CA MET A 1 15.98 2.53 -12.75
C MET A 1 14.94 3.59 -13.06
N LYS A 2 13.73 3.22 -13.49
CA LYS A 2 12.67 4.23 -13.70
C LYS A 2 12.39 4.86 -12.34
N SER A 3 12.47 6.18 -12.22
CA SER A 3 12.22 6.82 -10.93
C SER A 3 10.78 6.51 -10.49
N ILE A 4 10.50 6.40 -9.20
CA ILE A 4 9.12 6.13 -8.72
C ILE A 4 8.13 7.19 -9.21
N PHE A 5 8.61 8.39 -9.51
CA PHE A 5 7.85 9.43 -10.19
C PHE A 5 7.34 8.98 -11.57
N GLU A 6 8.16 8.27 -12.34
CA GLU A 6 7.73 7.71 -13.62
C GLU A 6 6.68 6.61 -13.42
N GLN A 7 6.69 5.89 -12.29
CA GLN A 7 5.68 4.85 -12.01
C GLN A 7 4.32 5.47 -11.67
N ALA A 8 4.31 6.48 -10.80
CA ALA A 8 3.09 7.22 -10.47
C ALA A 8 2.57 8.02 -11.67
N ALA A 9 3.45 8.65 -12.46
CA ALA A 9 3.08 9.43 -13.64
C ALA A 9 2.54 8.57 -14.79
N ASN A 10 3.03 7.32 -14.93
CA ASN A 10 2.56 6.38 -15.95
C ASN A 10 1.49 5.41 -15.42
N TRP A 11 0.93 5.65 -14.23
CA TRP A 11 -0.08 4.78 -13.65
C TRP A 11 -1.34 4.77 -14.53
N GLN A 12 -1.69 3.58 -15.01
CA GLN A 12 -2.96 3.33 -15.64
C GLN A 12 -3.96 2.81 -14.60
N GLN A 13 -5.10 3.49 -14.50
CA GLN A 13 -6.17 3.10 -13.61
C GLN A 13 -6.62 1.66 -13.92
N PRO A 14 -6.71 0.78 -12.90
CA PRO A 14 -7.14 -0.60 -13.12
C PRO A 14 -8.64 -0.66 -13.40
N THR A 15 -9.09 -1.76 -14.02
CA THR A 15 -10.51 -2.04 -14.19
C THR A 15 -11.11 -2.56 -12.88
N VAL A 16 -12.43 -2.49 -12.76
CA VAL A 16 -13.15 -3.05 -11.60
C VAL A 16 -12.90 -4.55 -11.46
N LYS A 17 -12.73 -5.30 -12.57
CA LYS A 17 -12.43 -6.73 -12.53
C LYS A 17 -11.01 -7.04 -12.05
N GLU A 18 -10.03 -6.25 -12.47
CA GLU A 18 -8.66 -6.37 -11.99
C GLU A 18 -8.59 -6.09 -10.48
N VAL A 19 -9.25 -5.03 -10.02
CA VAL A 19 -9.31 -4.70 -8.59
C VAL A 19 -9.95 -5.83 -7.79
N GLU A 20 -11.07 -6.39 -8.25
CA GLU A 20 -11.69 -7.54 -7.61
C GLU A 20 -10.73 -8.73 -7.50
N THR A 21 -10.03 -9.05 -8.59
CA THR A 21 -9.09 -10.18 -8.64
C THR A 21 -7.97 -10.00 -7.63
N ILE A 22 -7.39 -8.80 -7.56
CA ILE A 22 -6.34 -8.47 -6.59
C ILE A 22 -6.88 -8.50 -5.15
N MET A 23 -8.08 -7.98 -4.91
CA MET A 23 -8.72 -8.06 -3.59
C MET A 23 -8.93 -9.50 -3.13
N ILE A 24 -9.41 -10.39 -4.01
CA ILE A 24 -9.59 -11.81 -3.68
C ILE A 24 -8.26 -12.43 -3.28
N LYS A 25 -7.19 -12.19 -4.05
CA LYS A 25 -5.84 -12.68 -3.71
C LYS A 25 -5.32 -12.11 -2.39
N ALA A 26 -5.47 -10.81 -2.17
CA ALA A 26 -5.04 -10.16 -0.93
C ALA A 26 -5.80 -10.70 0.30
N ALA A 27 -7.12 -10.87 0.18
CA ALA A 27 -7.97 -11.44 1.22
C ALA A 27 -7.56 -12.89 1.53
N ASN A 28 -7.34 -13.69 0.49
CA ASN A 28 -6.82 -15.05 0.62
C ASN A 28 -5.50 -15.05 1.36
N ASN A 29 -4.53 -14.19 1.01
CA ASN A 29 -3.23 -14.12 1.67
C ASN A 29 -3.35 -13.73 3.15
N LEU A 30 -4.20 -12.76 3.48
CA LEU A 30 -4.42 -12.32 4.86
C LEU A 30 -5.26 -13.29 5.69
N GLY A 31 -6.02 -14.20 5.06
CA GLY A 31 -6.94 -15.08 5.79
C GLY A 31 -8.20 -14.36 6.22
N SER A 32 -8.63 -13.45 5.35
CA SER A 32 -9.78 -12.58 5.54
C SER A 32 -10.76 -12.78 4.39
N GLU A 33 -12.00 -12.34 4.59
CA GLU A 33 -12.95 -12.17 3.49
C GLU A 33 -12.71 -10.82 2.79
N VAL A 34 -12.97 -10.75 1.48
CA VAL A 34 -12.86 -9.49 0.70
C VAL A 34 -13.64 -8.35 1.34
N LYS A 35 -14.82 -8.64 1.92
CA LYS A 35 -15.67 -7.64 2.57
C LYS A 35 -15.02 -7.03 3.82
N ASN A 36 -14.07 -7.72 4.46
CA ASN A 36 -13.39 -7.31 5.70
C ASN A 36 -12.04 -6.62 5.42
N LEU A 37 -11.57 -6.62 4.18
CA LEU A 37 -10.27 -6.02 3.81
C LEU A 37 -10.13 -4.56 4.23
N TYR A 38 -11.21 -3.78 4.25
CA TYR A 38 -11.16 -2.35 4.61
C TYR A 38 -10.55 -2.11 6.00
N SER A 39 -10.70 -3.06 6.94
CA SER A 39 -10.17 -2.98 8.29
C SER A 39 -8.62 -2.95 8.32
N TYR A 40 -7.96 -3.56 7.33
CA TYR A 40 -6.51 -3.57 7.21
C TYR A 40 -5.94 -2.27 6.64
N PHE A 41 -6.77 -1.33 6.16
CA PHE A 41 -6.33 -0.11 5.50
C PHE A 41 -6.80 1.15 6.23
N ASP A 42 -7.51 0.99 7.35
CA ASP A 42 -8.21 2.05 8.07
C ASP A 42 -9.10 2.87 7.11
N GLY A 43 -9.84 2.14 6.28
CA GLY A 43 -10.74 2.67 5.26
C GLY A 43 -12.20 2.31 5.54
N ASP A 44 -13.12 3.02 4.87
CA ASP A 44 -14.54 2.74 4.99
C ASP A 44 -14.98 1.60 4.04
N ALA A 45 -15.86 0.72 4.54
CA ALA A 45 -16.34 -0.45 3.81
C ALA A 45 -17.04 -0.09 2.49
N ARG A 46 -17.76 1.04 2.43
CA ARG A 46 -18.43 1.52 1.21
C ARG A 46 -17.40 1.91 0.15
N THR A 47 -16.28 2.50 0.55
CA THR A 47 -15.19 2.86 -0.35
C THR A 47 -14.57 1.62 -1.01
N PHE A 48 -14.26 0.58 -0.21
CA PHE A 48 -13.74 -0.68 -0.73
C PHE A 48 -14.71 -1.37 -1.69
N ARG A 49 -16.01 -1.40 -1.34
CA ARG A 49 -17.05 -1.96 -2.20
C ARG A 49 -17.13 -1.25 -3.56
N ARG A 50 -17.02 0.08 -3.57
CA ARG A 50 -17.07 0.92 -4.78
C ARG A 50 -15.91 0.69 -5.74
N TRP A 51 -14.76 0.25 -5.24
CA TRP A 51 -13.60 -0.01 -6.10
C TRP A 51 -13.80 -1.21 -7.04
N LYS A 52 -14.67 -2.16 -6.67
CA LYS A 52 -15.00 -3.33 -7.49
C LYS A 52 -16.47 -3.37 -7.92
N GLU A 53 -17.19 -2.27 -7.76
CA GLU A 53 -18.61 -2.21 -8.07
C GLU A 53 -18.83 -2.47 -9.56
N ASN A 54 -19.83 -3.31 -9.89
CA ASN A 54 -20.14 -3.76 -11.25
C ASN A 54 -19.07 -4.64 -11.92
N ALA A 55 -18.15 -5.28 -11.19
CA ALA A 55 -17.17 -6.20 -11.79
C ALA A 55 -17.82 -7.33 -12.63
N ASP A 56 -19.03 -7.78 -12.29
CA ASP A 56 -19.75 -8.80 -13.05
C ASP A 56 -20.54 -8.23 -14.25
N LYS A 57 -20.92 -6.95 -14.19
CA LYS A 57 -21.77 -6.31 -15.22
C LYS A 57 -20.94 -5.56 -16.26
N ASN A 58 -19.91 -4.84 -15.82
CA ASN A 58 -19.03 -3.98 -16.62
C ASN A 58 -17.56 -4.24 -16.22
N PRO A 59 -17.01 -5.44 -16.47
CA PRO A 59 -15.69 -5.84 -15.96
C PRO A 59 -14.54 -4.91 -16.37
N ASP A 60 -14.62 -4.32 -17.57
CA ASP A 60 -13.59 -3.46 -18.14
C ASP A 60 -13.71 -1.98 -17.73
N GLN A 61 -14.74 -1.62 -16.95
CA GLN A 61 -14.92 -0.26 -16.46
C GLN A 61 -13.75 0.13 -15.54
N ALA A 62 -13.24 1.35 -15.68
CA ALA A 62 -12.20 1.89 -14.80
C ALA A 62 -12.68 1.97 -13.33
N SER A 63 -11.87 1.45 -12.41
CA SER A 63 -12.13 1.47 -10.98
C SER A 63 -11.82 2.82 -10.36
N SER A 64 -12.63 3.28 -9.40
CA SER A 64 -12.38 4.51 -8.65
C SER A 64 -11.20 4.45 -7.65
N ILE A 65 -10.54 3.29 -7.51
CA ILE A 65 -9.39 3.13 -6.62
C ILE A 65 -8.25 4.08 -7.00
N LYS A 66 -7.54 4.59 -5.99
CA LYS A 66 -6.35 5.43 -6.17
C LYS A 66 -5.09 4.57 -6.20
N TYR A 67 -4.00 5.14 -6.71
CA TYR A 67 -2.72 4.44 -6.86
C TYR A 67 -2.22 3.82 -5.55
N SER A 68 -2.06 4.61 -4.49
CA SER A 68 -1.55 4.17 -3.18
C SER A 68 -2.32 2.94 -2.60
N PRO A 69 -3.66 2.97 -2.44
CA PRO A 69 -4.38 1.79 -1.94
C PRO A 69 -4.35 0.60 -2.90
N PHE A 70 -4.29 0.83 -4.22
CA PHE A 70 -4.12 -0.26 -5.19
C PHE A 70 -2.74 -0.93 -5.06
N ALA A 71 -1.67 -0.12 -4.93
CA ALA A 71 -0.31 -0.62 -4.76
C ALA A 71 -0.15 -1.46 -3.49
N LEU A 72 -0.78 -1.05 -2.37
CA LEU A 72 -0.83 -1.85 -1.15
C LEU A 72 -1.55 -3.20 -1.38
N LEU A 73 -2.71 -3.21 -2.04
CA LEU A 73 -3.43 -4.44 -2.36
C LEU A 73 -2.59 -5.39 -3.21
N VAL A 74 -1.90 -4.86 -4.23
CA VAL A 74 -0.98 -5.64 -5.07
C VAL A 74 0.19 -6.19 -4.26
N ALA A 75 0.76 -5.40 -3.34
CA ALA A 75 1.85 -5.84 -2.48
C ALA A 75 1.45 -7.03 -1.59
N ILE A 76 0.25 -6.98 -0.99
CA ILE A 76 -0.31 -8.08 -0.19
C ILE A 76 -0.59 -9.29 -1.09
N ALA A 77 -1.25 -9.09 -2.24
CA ALA A 77 -1.60 -10.15 -3.18
C ALA A 77 -0.39 -10.85 -3.81
N SER A 78 0.77 -10.17 -3.85
CA SER A 78 2.02 -10.69 -4.40
C SER A 78 2.89 -11.39 -3.37
N CYS A 79 2.53 -11.35 -2.08
CA CYS A 79 3.25 -12.11 -1.08
C CYS A 79 3.02 -13.62 -1.29
N ASP A 80 4.10 -14.39 -1.31
CA ASP A 80 4.02 -15.84 -1.30
C ASP A 80 3.74 -16.28 0.14
N VAL A 81 2.52 -16.74 0.43
CA VAL A 81 2.13 -17.09 1.81
C VAL A 81 2.19 -18.60 1.97
N ALA A 82 3.19 -19.08 2.71
CA ALA A 82 3.34 -20.48 3.08
C ALA A 82 2.66 -20.77 4.43
N ILE A 83 2.04 -21.93 4.57
CA ILE A 83 1.52 -22.42 5.85
C ILE A 83 2.61 -23.30 6.49
N GLU A 84 3.23 -22.80 7.56
CA GLU A 84 4.23 -23.53 8.35
C GLU A 84 3.68 -23.76 9.75
N LYS A 85 3.52 -25.03 10.16
CA LYS A 85 3.04 -25.42 11.50
C LYS A 85 1.69 -24.76 11.87
N GLY A 86 0.79 -24.61 10.91
CA GLY A 86 -0.52 -23.99 11.11
C GLY A 86 -0.49 -22.45 11.15
N GLN A 87 0.67 -21.82 10.98
CA GLN A 87 0.82 -20.36 10.87
C GLN A 87 1.10 -19.97 9.41
N ARG A 88 0.51 -18.85 8.98
CA ARG A 88 0.70 -18.28 7.66
C ARG A 88 1.88 -17.32 7.70
N LYS A 89 2.93 -17.64 6.96
CA LYS A 89 4.12 -16.80 6.84
C LYS A 89 4.28 -16.34 5.40
N ALA A 90 4.35 -15.03 5.21
CA ALA A 90 4.76 -14.44 3.94
C ALA A 90 6.26 -14.71 3.72
N LYS A 91 6.59 -15.52 2.71
CA LYS A 91 7.90 -15.64 2.09
C LYS A 91 7.99 -14.60 0.97
N GLY A 92 9.21 -14.10 0.73
CA GLY A 92 9.44 -13.08 -0.29
C GLY A 92 8.86 -13.53 -1.63
N GLY A 93 7.81 -12.83 -2.08
CA GLY A 93 7.15 -13.13 -3.33
C GLY A 93 7.75 -12.32 -4.47
N GLU A 94 7.86 -12.93 -5.65
CA GLU A 94 8.00 -12.17 -6.89
C GLU A 94 6.67 -11.45 -7.14
N ILE A 95 6.78 -10.13 -7.29
CA ILE A 95 5.66 -9.27 -7.66
C ILE A 95 5.14 -9.73 -9.02
N ILE A 96 3.90 -10.22 -9.08
CA ILE A 96 3.30 -10.63 -10.35
C ILE A 96 2.94 -9.35 -11.13
N PHE A 97 3.78 -8.99 -12.09
CA PHE A 97 3.66 -7.78 -12.89
C PHE A 97 2.64 -7.94 -14.02
N THR A 98 1.85 -6.90 -14.26
CA THR A 98 1.41 -6.55 -15.63
C THR A 98 2.15 -5.27 -16.02
N GLU A 99 2.56 -5.14 -17.28
CA GLU A 99 3.64 -4.23 -17.72
C GLU A 99 3.45 -2.74 -17.34
N ASN A 100 2.22 -2.29 -17.09
CA ASN A 100 1.87 -0.89 -16.78
C ASN A 100 1.16 -0.66 -15.44
N LYS A 101 0.97 -1.68 -14.60
CA LYS A 101 0.21 -1.60 -13.32
C LYS A 101 1.02 -2.16 -12.15
N LYS A 102 2.29 -1.77 -12.09
CA LYS A 102 3.25 -2.26 -11.11
C LYS A 102 2.96 -1.67 -9.71
N PRO A 103 3.17 -2.43 -8.62
CA PRO A 103 3.15 -1.85 -7.28
C PRO A 103 4.30 -0.85 -7.12
N LEU A 104 4.20 -0.01 -6.09
CA LEU A 104 5.24 0.91 -5.66
C LEU A 104 6.56 0.16 -5.49
N GLU A 105 7.52 0.38 -6.38
CA GLU A 105 8.90 0.00 -6.10
C GLU A 105 9.45 0.89 -4.99
N PRO A 106 10.28 0.35 -4.09
CA PRO A 106 10.87 1.16 -3.04
C PRO A 106 11.90 2.13 -3.62
N VAL A 107 11.98 3.34 -3.04
CA VAL A 107 12.94 4.40 -3.41
C VAL A 107 14.36 3.83 -3.34
N ASN A 108 14.60 3.02 -2.33
CA ASN A 108 15.76 2.18 -2.18
C ASN A 108 15.38 1.01 -1.26
N LYS A 109 15.74 -0.22 -1.66
CA LYS A 109 15.41 -1.47 -0.96
C LYS A 109 16.06 -1.58 0.43
N GLU A 110 17.02 -0.73 0.74
CA GLU A 110 17.78 -0.74 2.00
C GLU A 110 17.39 0.43 2.92
N LEU A 111 16.60 1.41 2.44
CA LEU A 111 16.19 2.57 3.25
C LEU A 111 15.46 2.17 4.53
N TRP A 112 14.70 1.07 4.49
CA TRP A 112 13.99 0.59 5.66
C TRP A 112 14.91 0.22 6.82
N GLN A 113 16.19 -0.09 6.58
CA GLN A 113 17.16 -0.37 7.63
C GLN A 113 17.49 0.86 8.48
N LEU A 114 17.22 2.07 7.95
CA LEU A 114 17.38 3.34 8.66
C LEU A 114 16.11 3.74 9.44
N ILE A 115 15.00 3.02 9.23
CA ILE A 115 13.73 3.27 9.93
C ILE A 115 13.76 2.52 11.26
N GLN A 116 13.52 3.26 12.34
CA GLN A 116 13.42 2.68 13.67
C GLN A 116 12.21 1.73 13.74
N ASP A 117 12.36 0.59 14.41
CA ASP A 117 11.30 -0.44 14.47
C ASP A 117 9.98 0.08 15.07
N ASN A 118 10.05 1.06 15.97
CA ASN A 118 8.88 1.72 16.55
C ASN A 118 8.12 2.64 15.58
N TYR A 119 8.58 2.81 14.34
CA TYR A 119 7.87 3.51 13.27
C TYR A 119 7.15 2.53 12.31
N VAL A 120 7.36 1.22 12.49
CA VAL A 120 6.74 0.18 11.66
C VAL A 120 5.51 -0.35 12.39
N PHE A 121 4.33 0.08 11.93
CA PHE A 121 3.05 -0.30 12.50
C PHE A 121 2.33 -1.35 11.63
N THR A 122 1.45 -2.11 12.26
CA THR A 122 0.34 -2.83 11.65
C THR A 122 -0.96 -2.05 11.83
N ALA A 123 -2.04 -2.49 11.20
CA ALA A 123 -3.35 -1.85 11.37
C ALA A 123 -3.82 -1.83 12.84
N ASP A 124 -3.45 -2.83 13.64
CA ASP A 124 -3.93 -2.98 15.03
C ASP A 124 -3.16 -2.14 16.05
N ASN A 125 -1.89 -1.84 15.77
CA ASN A 125 -1.04 -1.05 16.65
C ASN A 125 -0.72 0.34 16.06
N PHE A 126 -1.46 0.76 15.04
CA PHE A 126 -1.21 2.01 14.37
C PHE A 126 -1.43 3.18 15.32
N GLU A 127 -0.33 3.85 15.65
CA GLU A 127 -0.35 5.15 16.27
C GLU A 127 0.01 6.20 15.23
N ARG A 128 -0.82 7.23 15.10
CA ARG A 128 -0.58 8.29 14.12
C ARG A 128 0.79 8.93 14.39
N PRO A 129 1.73 8.90 13.42
CA PRO A 129 3.05 9.48 13.60
C PRO A 129 2.96 10.99 13.77
N SER A 130 3.81 11.54 14.64
CA SER A 130 3.93 12.99 14.77
C SER A 130 4.48 13.61 13.48
N GLU A 131 4.21 14.91 13.24
CA GLU A 131 4.75 15.61 12.07
C GLU A 131 6.29 15.53 12.00
N LYS A 132 6.97 15.50 13.16
CA LYS A 132 8.42 15.32 13.26
C LYS A 132 8.87 13.97 12.68
N ILE A 133 8.13 12.90 12.96
CA ILE A 133 8.39 11.57 12.40
C ILE A 133 8.14 11.58 10.90
N VAL A 134 7.05 12.18 10.43
CA VAL A 134 6.78 12.22 8.97
C VAL A 134 7.85 13.04 8.23
N LYS A 135 8.36 14.12 8.83
CA LYS A 135 9.49 14.92 8.29
C LYS A 135 10.80 14.14 8.17
N PHE A 136 10.95 13.00 8.85
CA PHE A 136 12.08 12.09 8.63
C PHE A 136 12.12 11.57 7.18
N PHE A 137 10.98 11.56 6.48
CA PHE A 137 10.83 11.02 5.13
C PHE A 137 10.80 12.07 4.02
N TYR A 138 10.79 13.36 4.33
CA TYR A 138 10.83 14.42 3.31
C TYR A 138 11.60 15.65 3.76
N GLY A 139 12.24 16.33 2.81
CA GLY A 139 13.14 17.46 3.02
C GLY A 139 14.55 17.13 2.56
N LYS A 140 15.37 18.17 2.41
CA LYS A 140 16.76 18.05 1.93
C LYS A 140 17.60 17.09 2.79
N ASP A 141 17.39 17.13 4.10
CA ASP A 141 18.14 16.35 5.08
C ASP A 141 17.37 15.11 5.58
N SER A 142 16.30 14.73 4.87
CA SER A 142 15.49 13.55 5.19
C SER A 142 16.11 12.27 4.65
N VAL A 143 15.63 11.12 5.13
CA VAL A 143 16.14 9.81 4.69
C VAL A 143 15.95 9.56 3.18
N THR A 144 14.98 10.22 2.56
CA THR A 144 14.71 10.11 1.13
C THR A 144 15.38 11.19 0.29
N GLY A 145 15.76 12.32 0.91
CA GLY A 145 16.17 13.54 0.21
C GLY A 145 15.07 14.18 -0.66
N MET A 146 13.82 13.69 -0.62
CA MET A 146 12.74 14.14 -1.50
C MET A 146 11.98 15.33 -0.89
N PHE A 147 11.51 16.28 -1.69
CA PHE A 147 10.61 17.31 -1.16
C PHE A 147 9.21 16.73 -0.89
N ARG A 148 8.42 17.42 -0.06
CA ARG A 148 7.05 16.98 0.27
C ARG A 148 6.16 16.75 -0.96
N GLN A 149 6.29 17.60 -1.98
CA GLN A 149 5.50 17.48 -3.20
C GLN A 149 5.87 16.25 -4.03
N ASP A 150 7.14 15.85 -3.93
CA ASP A 150 7.67 14.69 -4.62
C ASP A 150 7.19 13.41 -3.95
N LEU A 151 7.25 13.38 -2.63
CA LEU A 151 6.68 12.31 -1.81
C LEU A 151 5.16 12.17 -2.03
N ALA A 152 4.45 13.30 -2.14
CA ALA A 152 3.02 13.31 -2.45
C ALA A 152 2.73 12.69 -3.83
N ALA A 153 3.48 13.12 -4.85
CA ALA A 153 3.32 12.62 -6.21
C ALA A 153 3.59 11.11 -6.28
N MET A 154 4.65 10.64 -5.61
CA MET A 154 4.96 9.21 -5.46
C MET A 154 3.78 8.40 -4.89
N LEU A 155 3.11 8.93 -3.87
CA LEU A 155 1.96 8.27 -3.25
C LEU A 155 0.64 8.46 -4.03
N GLY A 156 0.67 9.17 -5.16
CA GLY A 156 -0.50 9.45 -5.99
C GLY A 156 -1.44 10.52 -5.39
N TYR A 157 -0.91 11.42 -4.56
CA TYR A 157 -1.66 12.54 -3.98
C TYR A 157 -1.20 13.88 -4.56
N ASP A 158 -2.12 14.85 -4.63
CA ASP A 158 -1.72 16.23 -4.86
C ASP A 158 -1.05 16.84 -3.62
N LYS A 159 -0.20 17.85 -3.83
CA LYS A 159 0.60 18.52 -2.79
C LYS A 159 -0.25 19.04 -1.61
N ASN A 160 -1.45 19.56 -1.88
CA ASN A 160 -2.31 20.16 -0.87
C ASN A 160 -3.04 19.08 -0.05
N HIS A 161 -3.51 18.03 -0.72
CA HIS A 161 -4.12 16.89 -0.08
C HIS A 161 -3.13 16.13 0.80
N PHE A 162 -1.90 15.88 0.32
CA PHE A 162 -0.88 15.23 1.13
C PHE A 162 -0.53 16.04 2.38
N GLY A 163 -0.43 17.37 2.29
CA GLY A 163 -0.24 18.23 3.45
C GLY A 163 -1.32 18.06 4.53
N ARG A 164 -2.59 17.88 4.12
CA ARG A 164 -3.70 17.58 5.04
C ARG A 164 -3.63 16.15 5.57
N LEU A 165 -3.22 15.19 4.74
CA LEU A 165 -3.03 13.80 5.15
C LEU A 165 -1.94 13.66 6.21
N ILE A 166 -0.86 14.46 6.18
CA ILE A 166 0.16 14.42 7.24
C ILE A 166 -0.45 14.64 8.63
N VAL A 167 -1.42 15.55 8.74
CA VAL A 167 -2.10 15.85 10.02
C VAL A 167 -3.12 14.78 10.40
N ARG A 168 -3.70 14.08 9.41
CA ARG A 168 -4.78 13.10 9.59
C ARG A 168 -4.40 11.74 8.99
N MET A 169 -3.14 11.35 9.17
CA MET A 169 -2.60 10.19 8.48
C MET A 169 -3.25 8.94 9.06
N ASN A 170 -3.90 8.16 8.20
CA ASN A 170 -4.44 6.86 8.54
C ASN A 170 -3.42 5.76 8.25
N PHE A 171 -3.71 4.54 8.72
CA PHE A 171 -2.81 3.42 8.54
C PHE A 171 -2.50 3.15 7.07
N GLY A 172 -3.50 3.14 6.18
CA GLY A 172 -3.27 2.88 4.74
C GLY A 172 -2.31 3.88 4.09
N THR A 173 -2.38 5.16 4.45
CA THR A 173 -1.43 6.17 3.95
C THR A 173 -0.03 5.91 4.49
N TRP A 174 0.08 5.59 5.79
CA TRP A 174 1.36 5.28 6.42
C TRP A 174 2.00 4.02 5.85
N ALA A 175 1.25 2.93 5.71
CA ALA A 175 1.71 1.68 5.14
C ALA A 175 2.19 1.87 3.69
N SER A 176 1.51 2.70 2.90
CA SER A 176 1.96 3.05 1.55
C SER A 176 3.32 3.76 1.57
N LEU A 177 3.50 4.71 2.49
CA LEU A 177 4.79 5.38 2.68
C LEU A 177 5.88 4.37 3.08
N MET A 178 5.60 3.49 4.05
CA MET A 178 6.55 2.46 4.49
C MET A 178 6.95 1.51 3.37
N LEU A 179 6.00 1.05 2.54
CA LEU A 179 6.30 0.24 1.36
C LEU A 179 7.23 0.98 0.38
N CYS A 180 6.99 2.27 0.14
CA CYS A 180 7.88 3.09 -0.68
C CYS A 180 9.29 3.19 -0.11
N MET A 181 9.45 3.07 1.21
CA MET A 181 10.76 3.05 1.86
C MET A 181 11.41 1.66 1.89
N GLY A 182 10.75 0.65 1.30
CA GLY A 182 11.25 -0.72 1.26
C GLY A 182 10.93 -1.55 2.50
N VAL A 183 10.05 -1.07 3.39
CA VAL A 183 9.61 -1.89 4.53
C VAL A 183 8.90 -3.14 3.99
N PRO A 184 9.29 -4.36 4.42
CA PRO A 184 8.64 -5.58 3.95
C PRO A 184 7.16 -5.62 4.30
N VAL A 185 6.33 -6.12 3.37
CA VAL A 185 4.87 -6.26 3.57
C VAL A 185 4.54 -7.07 4.83
N SER A 186 5.33 -8.10 5.11
CA SER A 186 5.22 -8.95 6.31
C SER A 186 5.41 -8.23 7.64
N ARG A 187 6.00 -7.02 7.64
CA ARG A 187 6.11 -6.17 8.83
C ARG A 187 4.93 -5.22 9.00
N LEU A 188 4.16 -4.98 7.94
CA LEU A 188 3.02 -4.06 7.93
C LEU A 188 1.69 -4.79 8.08
N PHE A 189 1.62 -6.04 7.62
CA PHE A 189 0.40 -6.84 7.66
C PHE A 189 0.66 -8.16 8.37
N ASP A 190 -0.21 -8.49 9.33
CA ASP A 190 -0.20 -9.79 9.97
C ASP A 190 -0.98 -10.80 9.11
N PHE A 191 -0.25 -11.72 8.49
CA PHE A 191 -0.82 -12.78 7.66
C PHE A 191 -1.41 -13.93 8.49
N ASN A 192 -1.15 -13.98 9.80
CA ASN A 192 -1.75 -14.96 10.71
C ASN A 192 -3.09 -14.52 11.27
N LYS A 193 -3.44 -13.24 11.12
CA LYS A 193 -4.68 -12.69 11.65
C LYS A 193 -5.87 -13.18 10.83
N THR A 194 -6.68 -14.04 11.42
CA THR A 194 -8.01 -14.37 10.88
C THR A 194 -9.02 -13.34 11.38
N SER A 195 -9.69 -12.65 10.45
CA SER A 195 -10.72 -11.63 10.73
C SER A 195 -12.12 -12.12 10.37
#